data_AF-A0A554JNI4-F1
#
_entry.id   AF-A0A554JNI4-F1
#
_cell.length_a   1.000
_cell.length_b   1.000
_cell.length_c   1.000
_cell.angle_alpha   90.00
_cell.angle_beta   90.00
_cell.angle_gamma   90.00
#
_symmetry.space_group_name_H-M   'P 1'
#
loop_
_entity.id
_entity.type
_entity.pdbx_description
1 polymer ?
#
loop_
_entity_poly.entity_id
_entity_poly.type
_entity_poly.pdbx_seq_one_letter_code
_entity_poly.pdbx_strand_id
1 'polypeptide(L)'
;MQPKLILPKDVVLTRPNDKIFFLAGPISGAGDWQKQAITTLHKIVPDAFIVCPCRYNIDHEMHRFRLTGSTIEELERVGMAPFSRQTFWERYYLNLASKQGCVIFWLPEENKQKPRPPEFGPYAQDTYGELGEWRARIFFENATVVVGAPLPRFPGLSVIKANYRAMVGEGFVIHDTLEATIEAAVTKAGKSNSAAHRKSLQNHYPTIGREEFAKKLEPLLTPTELENVMTAYVFAKYGHGHKNQQRDDGIRYFEHPKAVALILIDELYILDWQTIVMALLHDIAEDTFILSWERMEKNFGREVTLGVKLLTKEPKEGYIERLIEFGAPNVILVKLCDRLHNMRTLGSCAAEKRRRQVEETREKFLPLCDVLLERLPEESRWRAEYIKNELEQLCAAYS
;
A
#
# COMPACT_ATOMS: atom_id res chain seq x y z
N MET A 1 17.53 -3.55 -23.18
CA MET A 1 16.26 -3.05 -22.60
C MET A 1 16.52 -1.75 -21.86
N GLN A 2 15.59 -0.80 -21.91
CA GLN A 2 15.63 0.39 -21.04
C GLN A 2 15.26 0.01 -19.60
N PRO A 3 15.76 0.74 -18.57
CA PRO A 3 15.38 0.50 -17.18
C PRO A 3 13.89 0.76 -16.98
N LYS A 4 13.22 -0.05 -16.15
CA LYS A 4 11.82 0.16 -15.74
C LYS A 4 11.75 1.27 -14.69
N LEU A 5 11.79 2.52 -15.15
CA LEU A 5 11.72 3.69 -14.29
C LEU A 5 10.29 4.04 -13.92
N ILE A 6 10.11 4.41 -12.66
CA ILE A 6 8.88 5.03 -12.16
C ILE A 6 9.26 6.45 -11.71
N LEU A 7 8.80 7.45 -12.45
CA LEU A 7 9.07 8.87 -12.23
C LEU A 7 7.83 9.55 -11.65
N PRO A 8 7.95 10.74 -11.03
CA PRO A 8 6.77 11.44 -10.58
C PRO A 8 5.86 11.74 -11.78
N LYS A 9 4.55 11.64 -11.57
CA LYS A 9 3.46 11.56 -12.58
C LYS A 9 3.17 10.13 -13.09
N ASP A 10 4.11 9.19 -12.96
CA ASP A 10 3.85 7.80 -13.32
C ASP A 10 3.09 7.08 -12.20
N VAL A 11 2.08 6.30 -12.58
CA VAL A 11 1.49 5.28 -11.72
C VAL A 11 1.66 3.94 -12.38
N VAL A 12 2.55 3.16 -11.79
CA VAL A 12 2.92 1.84 -12.26
C VAL A 12 2.38 0.83 -11.26
N LEU A 13 1.51 -0.04 -11.78
CA LEU A 13 0.93 -1.12 -11.02
C LEU A 13 1.93 -2.27 -10.97
N THR A 14 2.42 -2.57 -9.78
CA THR A 14 3.40 -3.63 -9.54
C THR A 14 2.71 -4.86 -8.96
N ARG A 15 3.20 -6.04 -9.34
CA ARG A 15 2.78 -7.34 -8.82
C ARG A 15 3.45 -7.61 -7.48
N PRO A 16 2.88 -8.46 -6.60
CA PRO A 16 3.47 -8.76 -5.29
C PRO A 16 4.91 -9.28 -5.31
N ASN A 17 5.34 -9.92 -6.41
CA ASN A 17 6.70 -10.46 -6.57
C ASN A 17 7.66 -9.50 -7.29
N ASP A 18 7.18 -8.33 -7.73
CA ASP A 18 8.03 -7.36 -8.40
C ASP A 18 9.02 -6.76 -7.41
N LYS A 19 10.28 -6.64 -7.84
CA LYS A 19 11.30 -5.98 -7.01
C LYS A 19 11.28 -4.49 -7.29
N ILE A 20 11.13 -3.71 -6.24
CA ILE A 20 11.00 -2.26 -6.33
C ILE A 20 12.08 -1.60 -5.49
N PHE A 21 12.89 -0.76 -6.12
CA PHE A 21 13.96 -0.01 -5.47
C PHE A 21 13.62 1.47 -5.47
N PHE A 22 13.45 2.06 -4.28
CA PHE A 22 13.24 3.49 -4.15
C PHE A 22 14.55 4.21 -3.85
N LEU A 23 14.89 5.22 -4.65
CA LEU A 23 16.08 6.04 -4.46
C LEU A 23 15.78 7.23 -3.54
N ALA A 24 16.14 7.12 -2.26
CA ALA A 24 15.98 8.15 -1.25
C ALA A 24 17.32 8.81 -0.89
N GLY A 25 17.29 10.11 -0.61
CA GLY A 25 18.48 10.89 -0.29
C GLY A 25 18.41 12.33 -0.78
N PRO A 26 19.35 13.20 -0.37
CA PRO A 26 19.40 14.57 -0.84
C PRO A 26 19.66 14.62 -2.36
N ILE A 27 18.99 15.54 -3.04
CA ILE A 27 19.10 15.76 -4.50
C ILE A 27 19.66 17.16 -4.77
N SER A 28 19.11 18.19 -4.10
CA SER A 28 19.66 19.54 -4.18
C SER A 28 21.07 19.58 -3.56
N GLY A 29 22.05 20.03 -4.34
CA GLY A 29 23.45 20.05 -3.94
C GLY A 29 24.15 18.69 -3.96
N ALA A 30 23.54 17.61 -4.44
CA ALA A 30 24.06 16.24 -4.30
C ALA A 30 24.71 15.64 -5.58
N GLY A 31 24.80 16.43 -6.66
CA GLY A 31 25.15 15.89 -7.99
C GLY A 31 24.09 14.92 -8.53
N ASP A 32 24.42 14.17 -9.58
CA ASP A 32 23.47 13.26 -10.25
C ASP A 32 23.68 11.79 -9.86
N TRP A 33 23.70 11.52 -8.55
CA TRP A 33 23.89 10.17 -8.02
C TRP A 33 22.73 9.23 -8.37
N GLN A 34 21.51 9.76 -8.56
CA GLN A 34 20.35 8.93 -8.91
C GLN A 34 20.52 8.32 -10.31
N LYS A 35 21.10 9.05 -11.27
CA LYS A 35 21.43 8.50 -12.61
C LYS A 35 22.46 7.38 -12.54
N GLN A 36 23.48 7.54 -11.70
CA GLN A 36 24.46 6.47 -11.43
C GLN A 36 23.80 5.25 -10.77
N ALA A 37 22.91 5.48 -9.80
CA ALA A 37 22.18 4.41 -9.11
C ALA A 37 21.25 3.66 -10.06
N ILE A 38 20.48 4.36 -10.91
CA ILE A 38 19.62 3.78 -11.94
C ILE A 38 20.43 2.87 -12.87
N THR A 39 21.56 3.38 -13.37
CA THR A 39 22.42 2.65 -14.32
C THR A 39 22.98 1.37 -13.67
N THR A 40 23.37 1.47 -12.40
CA THR A 40 23.97 0.34 -11.66
C THR A 40 22.92 -0.70 -11.29
N LEU A 41 21.76 -0.29 -10.78
CA LEU A 41 20.64 -1.19 -10.48
C LEU A 41 20.17 -1.94 -11.73
N HIS A 42 20.01 -1.25 -12.86
CA HIS A 42 19.57 -1.89 -14.11
C HIS A 42 20.55 -2.97 -14.59
N LYS A 43 21.86 -2.78 -14.38
CA LYS A 43 22.86 -3.80 -14.71
C LYS A 43 22.75 -5.05 -13.84
N ILE A 44 22.36 -4.91 -12.58
CA ILE A 44 22.32 -6.02 -11.60
C ILE A 44 20.95 -6.71 -11.60
N VAL A 45 19.87 -5.95 -11.73
CA VAL A 45 18.47 -6.41 -11.66
C VAL A 45 17.64 -5.78 -12.80
N PRO A 46 17.81 -6.23 -14.05
CA PRO A 46 17.22 -5.57 -15.23
C PRO A 46 15.69 -5.58 -15.25
N ASP A 47 15.06 -6.51 -14.53
CA ASP A 47 13.61 -6.65 -14.47
C ASP A 47 12.95 -5.86 -13.34
N ALA A 48 13.73 -5.26 -12.44
CA ALA A 48 13.23 -4.53 -11.29
C ALA A 48 12.72 -3.13 -11.66
N PHE A 49 11.73 -2.65 -10.91
CA PHE A 49 11.28 -1.26 -10.98
C PHE A 49 12.20 -0.38 -10.13
N ILE A 50 12.60 0.76 -10.70
CA ILE A 50 13.43 1.76 -10.02
C ILE A 50 12.63 3.04 -9.92
N VAL A 51 12.31 3.43 -8.68
CA VAL A 51 11.54 4.63 -8.38
C VAL A 51 12.51 5.79 -8.13
N CYS A 52 12.38 6.84 -8.94
CA CYS A 52 13.23 8.02 -8.86
C CYS A 52 12.38 9.28 -8.61
N PRO A 53 12.47 9.93 -7.43
CA PRO A 53 11.64 11.08 -7.09
C PRO A 53 11.99 12.40 -7.82
N CYS A 54 13.13 12.48 -8.50
CA CYS A 54 13.49 13.58 -9.40
C CYS A 54 13.30 15.02 -8.85
N ARG A 55 13.66 15.30 -7.59
CA ARG A 55 13.61 16.67 -7.02
C ARG A 55 14.76 17.59 -7.49
N TYR A 56 15.06 17.57 -8.78
CA TYR A 56 16.10 18.42 -9.35
C TYR A 56 15.64 19.88 -9.53
N ASN A 57 16.61 20.78 -9.65
CA ASN A 57 16.40 22.20 -9.98
C ASN A 57 16.04 22.36 -11.47
N ILE A 58 15.54 23.54 -11.84
CA ILE A 58 15.03 23.84 -13.19
C ILE A 58 16.06 23.66 -14.32
N ASP A 59 17.35 23.72 -14.00
CA ASP A 59 18.47 23.51 -14.93
C ASP A 59 18.76 22.03 -15.26
N HIS A 60 18.00 21.08 -14.68
CA HIS A 60 18.21 19.65 -14.87
C HIS A 60 17.15 19.01 -15.78
N GLU A 61 17.56 18.08 -16.65
CA GLU A 61 16.67 17.40 -17.63
C GLU A 61 15.46 16.70 -16.98
N MET A 62 15.66 16.15 -15.78
CA MET A 62 14.62 15.44 -15.02
C MET A 62 13.67 16.37 -14.24
N HIS A 63 13.90 17.69 -14.22
CA HIS A 63 13.04 18.64 -13.50
C HIS A 63 11.59 18.60 -13.98
N ARG A 64 11.38 18.41 -15.29
CA ARG A 64 10.07 18.36 -15.93
C ARG A 64 9.13 17.27 -15.37
N PHE A 65 9.68 16.26 -14.69
CA PHE A 65 8.89 15.19 -14.10
C PHE A 65 8.32 15.56 -12.73
N ARG A 66 8.77 16.64 -12.08
CA ARG A 66 8.21 17.07 -10.78
C ARG A 66 6.71 17.34 -10.88
N LEU A 67 5.98 16.94 -9.83
CA LEU A 67 4.57 17.28 -9.65
C LEU A 67 4.49 18.69 -9.02
N THR A 68 4.15 19.69 -9.84
CA THR A 68 3.86 21.07 -9.40
C THR A 68 2.35 21.32 -9.37
N GLY A 69 1.91 22.34 -8.63
CA GLY A 69 0.48 22.70 -8.52
C GLY A 69 -0.22 22.84 -9.87
N SER A 70 0.43 23.49 -10.84
CA SER A 70 -0.12 23.63 -12.20
C SER A 70 -0.24 22.30 -12.94
N THR A 71 0.72 21.37 -12.77
CA THR A 71 0.63 20.06 -13.41
C THR A 71 -0.45 19.19 -12.79
N ILE A 72 -0.74 19.34 -11.50
CA ILE A 72 -1.83 18.59 -10.84
C ILE A 72 -3.17 18.97 -11.46
N GLU A 73 -3.47 20.26 -11.64
CA GLU A 73 -4.70 20.73 -12.29
C GLU A 73 -4.82 20.24 -13.74
N GLU A 74 -3.71 20.20 -14.48
CA GLU A 74 -3.68 19.67 -15.85
C GLU A 74 -3.92 18.16 -15.90
N LEU A 75 -3.30 17.40 -14.99
CA LEU A 75 -3.45 15.94 -14.89
C LEU A 75 -4.84 15.54 -14.36
N GLU A 76 -5.42 16.31 -13.43
CA GLU A 76 -6.80 16.12 -12.97
C GLU A 76 -7.81 16.32 -14.11
N ARG A 77 -7.60 17.35 -14.96
CA ARG A 77 -8.47 17.60 -16.13
C ARG A 77 -8.46 16.46 -17.15
N VAL A 78 -7.37 15.70 -17.24
CA VAL A 78 -7.26 14.53 -18.13
C VAL A 78 -7.46 13.20 -17.41
N GLY A 79 -7.87 13.21 -16.13
CA GLY A 79 -8.14 12.00 -15.35
C GLY A 79 -6.90 11.19 -14.98
N MET A 80 -5.71 11.81 -14.99
CA MET A 80 -4.40 11.16 -14.79
C MET A 80 -3.72 11.50 -13.46
N ALA A 81 -4.39 12.15 -12.51
CA ALA A 81 -3.79 12.53 -11.21
C ALA A 81 -4.27 11.64 -10.05
N PRO A 82 -3.66 10.47 -9.80
CA PRO A 82 -3.91 9.68 -8.59
C PRO A 82 -3.17 10.22 -7.36
N PHE A 83 -2.21 11.15 -7.54
CA PHE A 83 -1.50 11.80 -6.43
C PHE A 83 -1.58 13.32 -6.57
N SER A 84 -2.27 13.97 -5.64
CA SER A 84 -2.41 15.43 -5.59
C SER A 84 -1.14 16.17 -5.17
N ARG A 85 -0.08 15.46 -4.72
CA ARG A 85 1.22 16.04 -4.32
C ARG A 85 2.37 15.06 -4.58
N GLN A 86 3.55 15.59 -4.89
CA GLN A 86 4.77 14.77 -5.04
C GLN A 86 5.09 13.95 -3.79
N THR A 87 4.91 14.54 -2.60
CA THR A 87 5.16 13.85 -1.32
C THR A 87 4.28 12.61 -1.14
N PHE A 88 3.07 12.61 -1.70
CA PHE A 88 2.13 11.48 -1.62
C PHE A 88 2.58 10.34 -2.53
N TRP A 89 2.98 10.68 -3.76
CA TRP A 89 3.62 9.75 -4.69
C TRP A 89 4.88 9.14 -4.07
N GLU A 90 5.76 9.95 -3.48
CA GLU A 90 7.01 9.50 -2.83
C GLU A 90 6.70 8.54 -1.68
N ARG A 91 5.75 8.91 -0.81
CA ARG A 91 5.34 8.10 0.34
C ARG A 91 4.77 6.75 -0.07
N TYR A 92 3.96 6.71 -1.12
CA TYR A 92 3.38 5.49 -1.66
C TYR A 92 4.48 4.52 -2.11
N TYR A 93 5.35 4.96 -3.01
CA TYR A 93 6.40 4.09 -3.56
C TYR A 93 7.50 3.75 -2.55
N LEU A 94 7.76 4.62 -1.57
CA LEU A 94 8.63 4.31 -0.44
C LEU A 94 8.09 3.12 0.38
N ASN A 95 6.81 3.16 0.75
CA ASN A 95 6.16 2.06 1.49
C ASN A 95 6.13 0.77 0.67
N LEU A 96 5.93 0.90 -0.64
CA LEU A 96 5.88 -0.23 -1.55
C LEU A 96 7.28 -0.89 -1.69
N ALA A 97 8.31 -0.09 -1.92
CA ALA A 97 9.69 -0.54 -2.02
C ALA A 97 10.19 -1.17 -0.71
N SER A 98 9.78 -0.65 0.45
CA SER A 98 10.20 -1.20 1.73
C SER A 98 9.67 -2.61 2.00
N LYS A 99 8.54 -2.97 1.37
CA LYS A 99 7.90 -4.28 1.49
C LYS A 99 8.32 -5.26 0.38
N GLN A 100 8.34 -4.81 -0.88
CA GLN A 100 8.53 -5.68 -2.05
C GLN A 100 9.97 -5.67 -2.62
N GLY A 101 10.84 -4.77 -2.15
CA GLY A 101 12.21 -4.68 -2.59
C GLY A 101 13.12 -4.06 -1.56
N CYS A 102 13.59 -2.83 -1.81
CA CYS A 102 14.38 -2.10 -0.84
C CYS A 102 14.28 -0.58 -1.02
N VAL A 103 14.22 0.16 0.08
CA VAL A 103 14.51 1.60 0.07
C VAL A 103 16.03 1.79 0.17
N ILE A 104 16.61 2.48 -0.80
CA ILE A 104 18.04 2.81 -0.85
C ILE A 104 18.21 4.25 -0.41
N PHE A 105 18.72 4.46 0.80
CA PHE A 105 19.12 5.78 1.28
C PHE A 105 20.60 6.03 0.97
N TRP A 106 20.87 6.88 -0.03
CA TRP A 106 22.23 7.33 -0.32
C TRP A 106 22.42 8.76 0.19
N LEU A 107 23.50 8.98 0.94
CA LEU A 107 23.84 10.24 1.60
C LEU A 107 25.10 10.85 0.96
N PRO A 108 25.02 11.42 -0.26
CA PRO A 108 26.16 11.94 -1.00
C PRO A 108 26.83 13.13 -0.29
N GLU A 109 28.07 13.44 -0.69
CA GLU A 109 28.74 14.69 -0.31
C GLU A 109 28.12 15.87 -1.07
N GLU A 110 28.01 17.03 -0.41
CA GLU A 110 27.54 18.25 -1.08
C GLU A 110 28.51 18.69 -2.17
N ASN A 111 27.97 18.99 -3.35
CA ASN A 111 28.71 19.47 -4.49
C ASN A 111 29.19 20.90 -4.21
N LYS A 112 30.50 21.06 -4.02
CA LYS A 112 31.14 22.36 -3.74
C LYS A 112 30.99 23.39 -4.86
N GLN A 113 30.79 22.95 -6.11
CA GLN A 113 30.61 23.83 -7.27
C GLN A 113 29.15 24.24 -7.47
N LYS A 114 28.20 23.41 -7.02
CA LYS A 114 26.76 23.66 -7.06
C LYS A 114 26.13 23.26 -5.71
N PRO A 115 26.42 23.99 -4.62
CA PRO A 115 25.91 23.65 -3.30
C PRO A 115 24.40 23.87 -3.20
N ARG A 116 23.77 23.32 -2.16
CA ARG A 116 22.36 23.57 -1.85
C ARG A 116 22.18 25.06 -1.56
N PRO A 117 21.17 25.72 -2.15
CA PRO A 117 20.95 27.15 -1.89
C PRO A 117 20.66 27.41 -0.39
N PRO A 118 21.23 28.45 0.23
CA PRO A 118 21.13 28.70 1.68
C PRO A 118 19.71 28.83 2.21
N GLU A 119 18.77 29.31 1.38
CA GLU A 119 17.36 29.47 1.72
C GLU A 119 16.64 28.14 2.04
N PHE A 120 17.22 27.01 1.65
CA PHE A 120 16.69 25.67 1.96
C PHE A 120 17.30 25.07 3.23
N GLY A 121 18.05 25.84 4.03
CA GLY A 121 18.65 25.38 5.28
C GLY A 121 19.89 24.48 5.09
N PRO A 122 20.49 23.98 6.19
CA PRO A 122 21.67 23.14 6.14
C PRO A 122 21.52 21.90 5.27
N TYR A 123 22.59 21.58 4.53
CA TYR A 123 22.71 20.30 3.82
C TYR A 123 22.44 19.14 4.80
N ALA A 124 21.62 18.17 4.38
CA ALA A 124 21.15 17.02 5.16
C ALA A 124 20.07 17.27 6.24
N GLN A 125 19.58 18.50 6.49
CA GLN A 125 18.57 18.75 7.54
C GLN A 125 17.33 17.85 7.41
N ASP A 126 16.73 17.79 6.22
CA ASP A 126 15.53 16.98 5.95
C ASP A 126 15.81 15.48 6.07
N THR A 127 17.05 15.08 5.74
CA THR A 127 17.48 13.69 5.70
C THR A 127 17.53 13.05 7.09
N TYR A 128 17.84 13.81 8.15
CA TYR A 128 17.80 13.28 9.52
C TYR A 128 16.39 12.90 9.97
N GLY A 129 15.38 13.69 9.60
CA GLY A 129 13.98 13.41 9.92
C GLY A 129 13.50 12.15 9.21
N GLU A 130 13.78 12.04 7.91
CA GLU A 130 13.43 10.86 7.11
C GLU A 130 14.10 9.58 7.64
N LEU A 131 15.41 9.61 7.88
CA LEU A 131 16.13 8.46 8.44
C LEU A 131 15.61 8.09 9.83
N GLY A 132 15.26 9.07 10.67
CA GLY A 132 14.66 8.83 11.97
C GLY A 132 13.35 8.03 11.89
N GLU A 133 12.49 8.37 10.94
CA GLU A 133 11.25 7.65 10.67
C GLU A 133 11.52 6.22 10.16
N TRP A 134 12.39 6.08 9.15
CA TRP A 134 12.67 4.78 8.54
C TRP A 134 13.34 3.82 9.49
N ARG A 135 14.18 4.32 10.41
CA ARG A 135 14.72 3.53 11.52
C ARG A 135 13.61 2.86 12.34
N ALA A 136 12.55 3.59 12.67
CA ALA A 136 11.43 3.03 13.43
C ALA A 136 10.70 1.94 12.63
N ARG A 137 10.49 2.18 11.33
CA ARG A 137 9.83 1.20 10.44
C ARG A 137 10.64 -0.08 10.22
N ILE A 138 11.97 -0.01 10.19
CA ILE A 138 12.81 -1.22 10.13
C ILE A 138 12.53 -2.11 11.35
N PHE A 139 12.37 -1.51 12.53
CA PHE A 139 12.15 -2.24 13.77
C PHE A 139 10.71 -2.75 13.92
N PHE A 140 9.71 -1.89 13.70
CA PHE A 140 8.31 -2.23 13.95
C PHE A 140 7.60 -2.87 12.76
N GLU A 141 7.98 -2.52 11.54
CA GLU A 141 7.30 -2.95 10.30
C GLU A 141 8.14 -3.92 9.46
N ASN A 142 9.33 -4.31 9.95
CA ASN A 142 10.30 -5.14 9.23
C ASN A 142 10.63 -4.56 7.83
N ALA A 143 10.68 -3.23 7.72
CA ALA A 143 10.93 -2.52 6.46
C ALA A 143 12.33 -2.82 5.90
N THR A 144 12.40 -3.08 4.60
CA THR A 144 13.66 -3.36 3.90
C THR A 144 14.33 -2.06 3.47
N VAL A 145 15.31 -1.62 4.26
CA VAL A 145 16.07 -0.38 4.03
C VAL A 145 17.57 -0.66 4.07
N VAL A 146 18.33 0.00 3.19
CA VAL A 146 19.80 0.03 3.18
C VAL A 146 20.27 1.47 3.11
N VAL A 147 21.31 1.80 3.88
CA VAL A 147 21.87 3.16 3.98
C VAL A 147 23.33 3.15 3.55
N GLY A 148 23.71 4.15 2.76
CA GLY A 148 25.10 4.37 2.36
C GLY A 148 25.50 5.84 2.39
N ALA A 149 26.77 6.10 2.60
CA ALA A 149 27.37 7.43 2.62
C ALA A 149 28.87 7.33 2.30
N PRO A 150 29.45 8.26 1.52
CA PRO A 150 30.90 8.33 1.33
C PRO A 150 31.57 8.65 2.67
N LEU A 151 32.30 7.69 3.24
CA LEU A 151 33.00 7.87 4.52
C LEU A 151 34.26 8.73 4.36
N PRO A 152 34.58 9.64 5.31
CA PRO A 152 33.80 10.12 6.46
C PRO A 152 32.98 11.40 6.17
N ARG A 153 32.61 11.65 4.90
CA ARG A 153 32.37 13.00 4.37
C ARG A 153 30.94 13.51 4.55
N PHE A 154 29.99 12.68 4.94
CA PHE A 154 28.63 13.13 5.23
C PHE A 154 28.51 13.71 6.65
N PRO A 155 28.00 14.95 6.83
CA PRO A 155 27.81 15.53 8.15
C PRO A 155 26.93 14.66 9.05
N GLY A 156 27.30 14.51 10.34
CA GLY A 156 26.51 13.81 11.36
C GLY A 156 26.34 12.30 11.16
N LEU A 157 27.12 11.67 10.29
CA LEU A 157 27.04 10.23 10.02
C LEU A 157 27.32 9.35 11.25
N SER A 158 28.19 9.79 12.16
CA SER A 158 28.46 9.10 13.43
C SER A 158 27.20 9.05 14.31
N VAL A 159 26.41 10.12 14.35
CA VAL A 159 25.14 10.21 15.08
C VAL A 159 24.10 9.30 14.43
N ILE A 160 23.98 9.33 13.09
CA ILE A 160 23.08 8.42 12.36
C ILE A 160 23.42 6.95 12.67
N LYS A 161 24.70 6.59 12.61
CA LYS A 161 25.17 5.23 12.89
C LYS A 161 24.85 4.80 14.33
N ALA A 162 25.11 5.64 15.32
CA ALA A 162 24.80 5.37 16.72
C ALA A 162 23.28 5.19 16.93
N ASN A 163 22.49 6.08 16.35
CA ASN A 163 21.03 6.08 16.43
C ASN A 163 20.40 4.81 15.85
N TYR A 164 20.91 4.31 14.72
CA TYR A 164 20.43 3.07 14.13
C TYR A 164 20.88 1.84 14.92
N ARG A 165 22.14 1.79 15.38
CA ARG A 165 22.63 0.67 16.20
C ARG A 165 21.85 0.49 17.50
N ALA A 166 21.47 1.59 18.14
CA ALA A 166 20.68 1.56 19.37
C ALA A 166 19.30 0.91 19.20
N MET A 167 18.71 0.96 17.99
CA MET A 167 17.35 0.46 17.74
C MET A 167 17.33 -0.84 16.92
N VAL A 168 18.14 -0.94 15.88
CA VAL A 168 18.18 -2.06 14.93
C VAL A 168 19.28 -3.07 15.29
N GLY A 169 20.17 -2.74 16.24
CA GLY A 169 21.24 -3.58 16.73
C GLY A 169 22.61 -3.34 16.06
N GLU A 170 23.65 -3.95 16.63
CA GLU A 170 25.06 -3.79 16.19
C GLU A 170 25.34 -4.26 14.76
N GLY A 171 24.45 -5.09 14.19
CA GLY A 171 24.54 -5.57 12.81
C GLY A 171 24.21 -4.51 11.75
N PHE A 172 23.78 -3.30 12.11
CA PHE A 172 23.51 -2.25 11.15
C PHE A 172 24.80 -1.67 10.55
N VAL A 173 24.89 -1.73 9.22
CA VAL A 173 26.03 -1.27 8.42
C VAL A 173 25.60 -0.10 7.54
N ILE A 174 26.43 0.95 7.52
CA ILE A 174 26.37 2.02 6.53
C ILE A 174 27.45 1.71 5.49
N HIS A 175 27.06 1.56 4.24
CA HIS A 175 27.97 1.26 3.13
C HIS A 175 28.69 2.53 2.66
N ASP A 176 29.96 2.40 2.28
CA ASP A 176 30.86 3.51 2.00
C ASP A 176 30.83 3.99 0.53
N THR A 177 30.33 3.16 -0.38
CA THR A 177 30.15 3.48 -1.80
C THR A 177 28.72 3.27 -2.25
N LEU A 178 28.31 3.98 -3.30
CA LEU A 178 26.97 3.85 -3.88
C LEU A 178 26.77 2.43 -4.42
N GLU A 179 27.81 1.88 -5.06
CA GLU A 179 27.85 0.52 -5.59
C GLU A 179 27.62 -0.51 -4.48
N ALA A 180 28.37 -0.45 -3.38
CA ALA A 180 28.21 -1.37 -2.25
C ALA A 180 26.83 -1.25 -1.60
N THR A 181 26.27 -0.03 -1.56
CA THR A 181 24.93 0.23 -1.05
C THR A 181 23.87 -0.46 -1.92
N ILE A 182 24.03 -0.38 -3.24
CA ILE A 182 23.11 -1.00 -4.22
C ILE A 182 23.20 -2.53 -4.15
N GLU A 183 24.42 -3.10 -4.10
CA GLU A 183 24.62 -4.55 -3.98
C GLU A 183 23.97 -5.11 -2.70
N ALA A 184 24.13 -4.39 -1.59
CA ALA A 184 23.50 -4.75 -0.33
C ALA A 184 21.96 -4.66 -0.41
N ALA A 185 21.42 -3.63 -1.07
CA ALA A 185 19.99 -3.48 -1.29
C ALA A 185 19.40 -4.62 -2.12
N VAL A 186 20.07 -5.00 -3.21
CA VAL A 186 19.66 -6.14 -4.07
C VAL A 186 19.69 -7.45 -3.27
N THR A 187 20.75 -7.66 -2.48
CA THR A 187 20.89 -8.85 -1.63
C THR A 187 19.79 -8.92 -0.59
N LYS A 188 19.46 -7.79 0.06
CA LYS A 188 18.43 -7.70 1.10
C LYS A 188 17.03 -7.93 0.52
N ALA A 189 16.73 -7.33 -0.63
CA ALA A 189 15.50 -7.54 -1.39
C ALA A 189 15.31 -9.02 -1.78
N GLY A 190 16.39 -9.72 -2.13
CA GLY A 190 16.35 -11.16 -2.46
C GLY A 190 15.98 -12.08 -1.30
N LYS A 191 16.27 -11.68 -0.05
CA LYS A 191 15.98 -12.49 1.16
C LYS A 191 14.57 -12.31 1.71
N SER A 192 13.87 -11.24 1.34
CA SER A 192 12.59 -10.85 1.95
C SER A 192 11.37 -11.69 1.49
N ASN A 193 11.49 -12.44 0.38
CA ASN A 193 10.32 -12.99 -0.33
C ASN A 193 9.76 -14.36 0.11
N SER A 194 10.30 -15.05 1.12
CA SER A 194 9.96 -16.48 1.29
C SER A 194 9.20 -16.89 2.55
N ALA A 195 9.25 -16.18 3.68
CA ALA A 195 8.63 -16.71 4.91
C ALA A 195 8.04 -15.66 5.87
N ALA A 196 8.67 -14.50 6.06
CA ALA A 196 8.25 -13.55 7.09
C ALA A 196 6.93 -12.82 6.75
N HIS A 197 6.73 -12.42 5.49
CA HIS A 197 5.50 -11.76 5.04
C HIS A 197 4.30 -12.73 5.04
N ARG A 198 4.52 -14.01 4.69
CA ARG A 198 3.48 -15.05 4.74
C ARG A 198 3.06 -15.41 6.17
N LYS A 199 4.00 -15.39 7.12
CA LYS A 199 3.72 -15.73 8.52
C LYS A 199 2.94 -14.65 9.26
N SER A 200 3.05 -13.37 8.89
CA SER A 200 2.27 -12.30 9.53
C SER A 200 0.80 -12.28 9.09
N LEU A 201 0.50 -12.70 7.85
CA LEU A 201 -0.86 -12.79 7.31
C LEU A 201 -1.69 -13.90 7.95
N GLN A 202 -1.04 -14.88 8.58
CA GLN A 202 -1.70 -16.05 9.15
C GLN A 202 -2.19 -15.87 10.58
N ASN A 203 -1.85 -14.80 11.31
CA ASN A 203 -2.21 -14.77 12.74
C ASN A 203 -2.42 -13.44 13.46
N HIS A 204 -2.24 -12.25 12.89
CA HIS A 204 -2.53 -11.03 13.66
C HIS A 204 -3.19 -9.97 12.79
N TYR A 205 -4.45 -9.68 13.13
CA TYR A 205 -5.17 -8.51 12.62
C TYR A 205 -4.34 -7.26 12.86
N PRO A 206 -4.30 -6.31 11.92
CA PRO A 206 -3.78 -4.98 12.19
C PRO A 206 -4.63 -4.34 13.28
N THR A 207 -4.12 -4.29 14.51
CA THR A 207 -4.72 -3.58 15.65
C THR A 207 -4.56 -2.07 15.50
N ILE A 208 -4.63 -1.56 14.26
CA ILE A 208 -4.49 -0.14 14.03
C ILE A 208 -5.75 0.57 14.53
N GLY A 209 -5.51 1.61 15.32
CA GLY A 209 -6.57 2.45 15.85
C GLY A 209 -7.12 3.40 14.79
N ARG A 210 -8.20 4.13 15.14
CA ARG A 210 -8.82 5.12 14.26
C ARG A 210 -7.81 6.16 13.75
N GLU A 211 -6.96 6.66 14.64
CA GLU A 211 -5.96 7.68 14.30
C GLU A 211 -4.91 7.16 13.32
N GLU A 212 -4.47 5.92 13.49
CA GLU A 212 -3.49 5.30 12.61
C GLU A 212 -4.09 4.95 11.25
N PHE A 213 -5.34 4.47 11.22
CA PHE A 213 -6.11 4.29 9.99
C PHE A 213 -6.26 5.62 9.23
N ALA A 214 -6.59 6.70 9.93
CA ALA A 214 -6.70 8.04 9.34
C ALA A 214 -5.35 8.53 8.80
N LYS A 215 -4.27 8.47 9.60
CA LYS A 215 -2.92 8.89 9.19
C LYS A 215 -2.39 8.11 7.99
N LYS A 216 -2.79 6.85 7.83
CA LYS A 216 -2.45 6.04 6.65
C LYS A 216 -3.11 6.59 5.39
N LEU A 217 -4.35 7.04 5.49
CA LEU A 217 -5.15 7.53 4.35
C LEU A 217 -5.02 9.02 4.08
N GLU A 218 -4.65 9.81 5.08
CA GLU A 218 -4.45 11.26 4.98
C GLU A 218 -3.51 11.68 3.83
N PRO A 219 -2.39 10.98 3.56
CA PRO A 219 -1.56 11.30 2.40
C PRO A 219 -2.07 10.70 1.08
N LEU A 220 -3.15 9.91 1.09
CA LEU A 220 -3.62 9.16 -0.09
C LEU A 220 -4.93 9.71 -0.64
N LEU A 221 -5.71 10.40 0.18
CA LEU A 221 -7.03 10.91 -0.15
C LEU A 221 -7.09 12.43 -0.01
N THR A 222 -7.97 13.08 -0.76
CA THR A 222 -8.32 14.49 -0.49
C THR A 222 -9.01 14.63 0.88
N PRO A 223 -9.04 15.84 1.48
CA PRO A 223 -9.72 16.03 2.76
C PRO A 223 -11.18 15.56 2.77
N THR A 224 -11.92 15.82 1.69
CA THR A 224 -13.33 15.41 1.54
C THR A 224 -13.47 13.88 1.44
N GLU A 225 -12.61 13.23 0.68
CA GLU A 225 -12.61 11.77 0.54
C GLU A 225 -12.22 11.08 1.84
N LEU A 226 -11.21 11.61 2.53
CA LEU A 226 -10.82 11.15 3.85
C LEU A 226 -11.97 11.32 4.84
N GLU A 227 -12.67 12.45 4.82
CA GLU A 227 -13.86 12.68 5.65
C GLU A 227 -14.95 11.66 5.37
N ASN A 228 -15.24 11.35 4.10
CA ASN A 228 -16.19 10.30 3.72
C ASN A 228 -15.79 8.92 4.26
N VAL A 229 -14.52 8.53 4.08
CA VAL A 229 -14.01 7.25 4.59
C VAL A 229 -14.05 7.20 6.12
N MET A 230 -13.63 8.27 6.79
CA MET A 230 -13.65 8.32 8.26
C MET A 230 -15.07 8.38 8.83
N THR A 231 -16.02 8.97 8.09
CA THR A 231 -17.45 8.94 8.43
C THR A 231 -18.01 7.53 8.31
N ALA A 232 -17.69 6.81 7.22
CA ALA A 232 -18.05 5.40 7.06
C ALA A 232 -17.42 4.50 8.15
N TYR A 233 -16.14 4.73 8.49
CA TYR A 233 -15.45 4.05 9.59
C TYR A 233 -16.21 4.22 10.90
N VAL A 234 -16.65 5.45 11.18
CA VAL A 234 -17.42 5.77 12.38
C VAL A 234 -18.78 5.07 12.37
N PHE A 235 -19.52 5.11 11.26
CA PHE A 235 -20.79 4.39 11.13
C PHE A 235 -20.62 2.89 11.36
N ALA A 236 -19.65 2.26 10.70
CA ALA A 236 -19.35 0.84 10.88
C ALA A 236 -19.01 0.54 12.34
N LYS A 237 -18.12 1.33 12.97
CA LYS A 237 -17.71 1.13 14.36
C LYS A 237 -18.88 1.25 15.34
N TYR A 238 -19.76 2.24 15.18
CA TYR A 238 -20.92 2.40 16.05
C TYR A 238 -22.00 1.37 15.78
N GLY A 239 -22.29 1.06 14.52
CA GLY A 239 -23.30 0.06 14.14
C GLY A 239 -22.99 -1.31 14.72
N HIS A 240 -21.72 -1.71 14.68
CA HIS A 240 -21.23 -2.96 15.23
C HIS A 240 -20.86 -2.89 16.73
N GLY A 241 -20.90 -1.70 17.34
CA GLY A 241 -20.49 -1.46 18.73
C GLY A 241 -21.60 -1.62 19.77
N HIS A 242 -22.87 -1.62 19.36
CA HIS A 242 -24.01 -1.62 20.29
C HIS A 242 -24.52 -3.00 20.71
N LYS A 243 -24.07 -4.08 20.07
CA LYS A 243 -24.43 -5.44 20.47
C LYS A 243 -23.21 -6.06 21.15
N ASN A 244 -23.41 -6.75 22.27
CA ASN A 244 -22.46 -7.73 22.84
C ASN A 244 -22.27 -8.95 21.89
N GLN A 245 -22.22 -8.70 20.58
CA GLN A 245 -21.98 -9.66 19.54
C GLN A 245 -20.46 -9.81 19.44
N GLN A 246 -19.94 -10.89 20.02
CA GLN A 246 -18.63 -11.42 19.68
C GLN A 246 -18.81 -12.25 18.39
N ARG A 247 -17.90 -12.14 17.41
CA ARG A 247 -17.84 -13.13 16.32
C ARG A 247 -17.50 -14.50 16.92
N ASP A 248 -17.74 -15.59 16.19
CA ASP A 248 -17.38 -16.95 16.63
C ASP A 248 -15.88 -17.11 17.00
N ASP A 249 -15.03 -16.14 16.61
CA ASP A 249 -13.59 -16.05 16.90
C ASP A 249 -13.23 -15.11 18.09
N GLY A 250 -14.22 -14.50 18.76
CA GLY A 250 -14.03 -13.62 19.91
C GLY A 250 -13.66 -12.17 19.60
N ILE A 251 -13.57 -11.78 18.33
CA ILE A 251 -13.12 -10.43 17.92
C ILE A 251 -14.32 -9.50 17.70
N ARG A 252 -14.15 -8.20 18.03
CA ARG A 252 -15.19 -7.16 17.86
C ARG A 252 -15.63 -7.08 16.40
N TYR A 253 -16.94 -7.07 16.13
CA TYR A 253 -17.50 -7.10 14.76
C TYR A 253 -16.91 -6.06 13.79
N PHE A 254 -16.59 -4.85 14.28
CA PHE A 254 -15.98 -3.80 13.45
C PHE A 254 -14.60 -4.16 12.85
N GLU A 255 -13.86 -5.06 13.48
CA GLU A 255 -12.52 -5.43 12.99
C GLU A 255 -12.56 -6.09 11.62
N HIS A 256 -13.66 -6.78 11.28
CA HIS A 256 -13.80 -7.41 9.97
C HIS A 256 -13.96 -6.39 8.83
N PRO A 257 -14.96 -5.48 8.81
CA PRO A 257 -15.03 -4.45 7.77
C PRO A 257 -13.75 -3.60 7.66
N LYS A 258 -13.11 -3.30 8.80
CA LYS A 258 -11.81 -2.62 8.80
C LYS A 258 -10.73 -3.45 8.10
N ALA A 259 -10.66 -4.75 8.38
CA ALA A 259 -9.69 -5.63 7.75
C ALA A 259 -9.95 -5.81 6.25
N VAL A 260 -11.22 -5.89 5.82
CA VAL A 260 -11.57 -5.90 4.39
C VAL A 260 -11.11 -4.61 3.70
N ALA A 261 -11.34 -3.45 4.32
CA ALA A 261 -10.81 -2.18 3.82
C ALA A 261 -9.28 -2.18 3.75
N LEU A 262 -8.59 -2.75 4.75
CA LEU A 262 -7.14 -2.85 4.74
C LEU A 262 -6.60 -3.81 3.69
N ILE A 263 -7.29 -4.91 3.36
CA ILE A 263 -6.92 -5.75 2.21
C ILE A 263 -6.95 -4.92 0.92
N LEU A 264 -8.03 -4.16 0.71
CA LEU A 264 -8.15 -3.28 -0.44
C LEU A 264 -7.01 -2.25 -0.52
N ILE A 265 -6.68 -1.60 0.61
CA ILE A 265 -5.67 -0.53 0.67
C ILE A 265 -4.24 -1.09 0.59
N ASP A 266 -3.91 -2.06 1.44
CA ASP A 266 -2.53 -2.49 1.67
C ASP A 266 -2.06 -3.60 0.71
N GLU A 267 -2.98 -4.46 0.26
CA GLU A 267 -2.66 -5.59 -0.62
C GLU A 267 -3.04 -5.33 -2.06
N LEU A 268 -4.17 -4.64 -2.30
CA LEU A 268 -4.70 -4.39 -3.64
C LEU A 268 -4.47 -2.96 -4.14
N TYR A 269 -3.92 -2.08 -3.30
CA TYR A 269 -3.63 -0.67 -3.62
C TYR A 269 -4.84 0.08 -4.20
N ILE A 270 -6.03 -0.17 -3.64
CA ILE A 270 -7.26 0.56 -3.95
C ILE A 270 -7.30 1.82 -3.08
N LEU A 271 -7.23 2.98 -3.75
CA LEU A 271 -7.36 4.30 -3.14
C LEU A 271 -8.68 4.99 -3.50
N ASP A 272 -9.55 4.32 -4.25
CA ASP A 272 -10.89 4.82 -4.52
C ASP A 272 -11.71 4.84 -3.22
N TRP A 273 -12.07 6.05 -2.79
CA TRP A 273 -12.74 6.25 -1.51
C TRP A 273 -14.11 5.58 -1.46
N GLN A 274 -14.83 5.51 -2.59
CA GLN A 274 -16.15 4.88 -2.67
C GLN A 274 -16.04 3.38 -2.41
N THR A 275 -15.05 2.71 -3.01
CA THR A 275 -14.76 1.29 -2.79
C THR A 275 -14.35 1.00 -1.35
N ILE A 276 -13.52 1.86 -0.74
CA ILE A 276 -13.14 1.74 0.67
C ILE A 276 -14.37 1.91 1.58
N VAL A 277 -15.24 2.88 1.28
CA VAL A 277 -16.50 3.07 2.01
C VAL A 277 -17.42 1.86 1.86
N MET A 278 -17.57 1.30 0.65
CA MET A 278 -18.36 0.07 0.44
C MET A 278 -17.83 -1.08 1.31
N ALA A 279 -16.52 -1.25 1.40
CA ALA A 279 -15.92 -2.28 2.25
C ALA A 279 -16.17 -2.05 3.75
N LEU A 280 -16.09 -0.82 4.23
CA LEU A 280 -16.40 -0.49 5.63
C LEU A 280 -17.88 -0.70 5.96
N LEU A 281 -18.77 -0.54 4.99
CA LEU A 281 -20.22 -0.58 5.18
C LEU A 281 -20.88 -1.87 4.68
N HIS A 282 -20.15 -2.82 4.10
CA HIS A 282 -20.76 -3.95 3.38
C HIS A 282 -21.71 -4.80 4.25
N ASP A 283 -21.42 -4.95 5.54
CA ASP A 283 -22.25 -5.70 6.49
C ASP A 283 -23.25 -4.82 7.27
N ILE A 284 -23.20 -3.49 7.13
CA ILE A 284 -23.96 -2.57 7.99
C ILE A 284 -25.48 -2.76 7.85
N ALA A 285 -25.94 -3.09 6.64
CA ALA A 285 -27.35 -3.27 6.32
C ALA A 285 -27.90 -4.62 6.78
N GLU A 286 -27.03 -5.64 6.91
CA GLU A 286 -27.41 -6.96 7.43
C GLU A 286 -27.45 -6.95 8.97
N ASP A 287 -26.49 -6.26 9.60
CA ASP A 287 -26.27 -6.38 11.05
C ASP A 287 -26.94 -5.28 11.88
N THR A 288 -27.31 -4.14 11.25
CA THR A 288 -27.66 -2.90 11.96
C THR A 288 -28.80 -2.12 11.29
N PHE A 289 -29.51 -1.31 12.08
CA PHE A 289 -30.57 -0.40 11.59
C PHE A 289 -30.15 1.08 11.64
N ILE A 290 -28.86 1.37 11.82
CA ILE A 290 -28.40 2.74 12.09
C ILE A 290 -28.36 3.63 10.85
N LEU A 291 -28.27 3.05 9.65
CA LEU A 291 -28.13 3.78 8.39
C LEU A 291 -29.18 3.30 7.39
N SER A 292 -30.20 4.15 7.12
CA SER A 292 -31.17 3.87 6.06
C SER A 292 -30.56 4.07 4.67
N TRP A 293 -31.11 3.43 3.63
CA TRP A 293 -30.65 3.60 2.26
C TRP A 293 -30.68 5.05 1.78
N GLU A 294 -31.71 5.81 2.14
CA GLU A 294 -31.81 7.24 1.81
C GLU A 294 -30.69 8.05 2.48
N ARG A 295 -30.36 7.74 3.73
CA ARG A 295 -29.25 8.39 4.43
C ARG A 295 -27.91 8.00 3.82
N MET A 296 -27.71 6.74 3.47
CA MET A 296 -26.49 6.29 2.79
C MET A 296 -26.28 7.05 1.48
N GLU A 297 -27.33 7.21 0.67
CA GLU A 297 -27.26 7.93 -0.60
C GLU A 297 -26.97 9.42 -0.40
N LYS A 298 -27.56 10.05 0.62
CA LYS A 298 -27.25 11.44 0.99
C LYS A 298 -25.82 11.65 1.48
N ASN A 299 -25.24 10.68 2.19
CA ASN A 299 -23.90 10.82 2.77
C ASN A 299 -22.79 10.42 1.78
N PHE A 300 -23.00 9.37 0.99
CA PHE A 300 -21.95 8.73 0.18
C PHE A 300 -22.27 8.64 -1.30
N GLY A 301 -23.45 9.11 -1.70
CA GLY A 301 -23.91 9.08 -3.08
C GLY A 301 -24.54 7.75 -3.49
N ARG A 302 -25.10 7.78 -4.70
CA ARG A 302 -25.87 6.68 -5.27
C ARG A 302 -25.02 5.44 -5.55
N GLU A 303 -23.80 5.63 -6.02
CA GLU A 303 -22.91 4.52 -6.38
C GLU A 303 -22.59 3.64 -5.17
N VAL A 304 -22.12 4.24 -4.07
CA VAL A 304 -21.87 3.53 -2.80
C VAL A 304 -23.14 2.82 -2.34
N THR A 305 -24.29 3.49 -2.41
CA THR A 305 -25.56 2.92 -1.95
C THR A 305 -25.97 1.70 -2.76
N LEU A 306 -25.86 1.75 -4.09
CA LEU A 306 -26.15 0.60 -4.95
C LEU A 306 -25.15 -0.53 -4.75
N GLY A 307 -23.86 -0.20 -4.59
CA GLY A 307 -22.81 -1.17 -4.30
C GLY A 307 -23.06 -1.92 -3.00
N VAL A 308 -23.35 -1.20 -1.90
CA VAL A 308 -23.65 -1.83 -0.60
C VAL A 308 -24.95 -2.65 -0.65
N LYS A 309 -25.98 -2.20 -1.38
CA LYS A 309 -27.19 -3.00 -1.61
C LYS A 309 -26.88 -4.32 -2.32
N LEU A 310 -26.03 -4.30 -3.36
CA LEU A 310 -25.61 -5.51 -4.07
C LEU A 310 -24.72 -6.42 -3.21
N LEU A 311 -23.95 -5.85 -2.28
CA LEU A 311 -23.15 -6.62 -1.32
C LEU A 311 -24.01 -7.28 -0.24
N THR A 312 -25.21 -6.78 0.02
CA THR A 312 -26.16 -7.38 0.98
C THR A 312 -26.72 -8.69 0.39
N LYS A 313 -26.64 -9.77 1.16
CA LYS A 313 -27.01 -11.13 0.77
C LYS A 313 -28.50 -11.35 0.56
N GLU A 314 -29.37 -10.46 1.01
CA GLU A 314 -30.81 -10.64 0.90
C GLU A 314 -31.37 -10.18 -0.46
N PRO A 315 -32.15 -11.01 -1.18
CA PRO A 315 -32.48 -12.42 -0.89
C PRO A 315 -31.29 -13.37 -1.18
N LYS A 316 -31.09 -14.40 -0.32
CA LYS A 316 -29.93 -15.30 -0.41
C LYS A 316 -29.85 -16.10 -1.72
N GLU A 317 -31.01 -16.46 -2.26
CA GLU A 317 -31.10 -17.16 -3.53
C GLU A 317 -30.67 -16.23 -4.68
N GLY A 318 -29.85 -16.74 -5.60
CA GLY A 318 -29.36 -15.96 -6.74
C GLY A 318 -28.35 -14.86 -6.39
N TYR A 319 -27.81 -14.80 -5.16
CA TYR A 319 -26.98 -13.67 -4.73
C TYR A 319 -25.68 -13.53 -5.52
N ILE A 320 -24.98 -14.65 -5.79
CA ILE A 320 -23.74 -14.62 -6.57
C ILE A 320 -24.05 -14.30 -8.03
N GLU A 321 -25.16 -14.82 -8.54
CA GLU A 321 -25.66 -14.57 -9.88
C GLU A 321 -25.98 -13.08 -10.07
N ARG A 322 -26.59 -12.41 -9.08
CA ARG A 322 -26.81 -10.95 -9.10
C ARG A 322 -25.50 -10.17 -9.09
N LEU A 323 -24.50 -10.61 -8.33
CA LEU A 323 -23.18 -9.97 -8.36
C LEU A 323 -22.49 -10.15 -9.72
N ILE A 324 -22.65 -11.31 -10.33
CA ILE A 324 -22.15 -11.54 -11.70
C ILE A 324 -22.94 -10.65 -12.66
N GLU A 325 -24.26 -10.62 -12.65
CA GLU A 325 -25.04 -9.89 -13.64
C GLU A 325 -24.93 -8.37 -13.51
N PHE A 326 -24.99 -7.84 -12.28
CA PHE A 326 -25.13 -6.40 -12.02
C PHE A 326 -23.95 -5.78 -11.26
N GLY A 327 -23.02 -6.60 -10.74
CA GLY A 327 -21.89 -6.11 -9.95
C GLY A 327 -20.84 -5.40 -10.82
N ALA A 328 -20.62 -4.13 -10.52
CA ALA A 328 -19.45 -3.41 -11.01
C ALA A 328 -18.15 -4.03 -10.46
N PRO A 329 -16.99 -3.83 -11.14
CA PRO A 329 -15.73 -4.45 -10.72
C PRO A 329 -15.33 -4.14 -9.28
N ASN A 330 -15.55 -2.92 -8.80
CA ASN A 330 -15.29 -2.53 -7.40
C ASN A 330 -16.18 -3.27 -6.40
N VAL A 331 -17.46 -3.47 -6.70
CA VAL A 331 -18.41 -4.25 -5.87
C VAL A 331 -17.96 -5.71 -5.76
N ILE A 332 -17.60 -6.33 -6.89
CA ILE A 332 -17.09 -7.70 -6.92
C ILE A 332 -15.77 -7.80 -6.14
N LEU A 333 -14.88 -6.82 -6.30
CA LEU A 333 -13.61 -6.76 -5.59
C LEU A 333 -13.80 -6.71 -4.07
N VAL A 334 -14.71 -5.86 -3.57
CA VAL A 334 -15.06 -5.80 -2.13
C VAL A 334 -15.55 -7.16 -1.67
N LYS A 335 -16.41 -7.83 -2.45
CA LYS A 335 -16.94 -9.14 -2.06
C LYS A 335 -15.88 -10.24 -1.99
N LEU A 336 -14.95 -10.22 -2.94
CA LEU A 336 -13.83 -11.16 -2.97
C LEU A 336 -12.85 -10.89 -1.80
N CYS A 337 -12.66 -9.62 -1.41
CA CYS A 337 -11.86 -9.28 -0.22
C CYS A 337 -12.54 -9.72 1.10
N ASP A 338 -13.86 -9.55 1.21
CA ASP A 338 -14.66 -10.11 2.30
C ASP A 338 -14.44 -11.64 2.40
N ARG A 339 -14.58 -12.35 1.27
CA ARG A 339 -14.32 -13.80 1.22
C ARG A 339 -12.89 -14.16 1.61
N LEU A 340 -11.90 -13.45 1.08
CA LEU A 340 -10.49 -13.68 1.39
C LEU A 340 -10.22 -13.53 2.89
N HIS A 341 -10.75 -12.48 3.49
CA HIS A 341 -10.68 -12.29 4.93
C HIS A 341 -11.33 -13.45 5.70
N ASN A 342 -12.52 -13.88 5.31
CA ASN A 342 -13.21 -15.00 5.96
C ASN A 342 -12.42 -16.32 5.86
N MET A 343 -11.74 -16.55 4.74
CA MET A 343 -10.87 -17.72 4.57
C MET A 343 -9.59 -17.61 5.42
N ARG A 344 -8.97 -16.44 5.53
CA ARG A 344 -7.79 -16.20 6.39
C ARG A 344 -8.08 -16.42 7.88
N THR A 345 -9.34 -16.27 8.29
CA THR A 345 -9.79 -16.32 9.69
C THR A 345 -10.51 -17.62 10.05
N LEU A 346 -10.46 -18.61 9.15
CA LEU A 346 -11.21 -19.87 9.27
C LEU A 346 -10.61 -20.87 10.28
N GLY A 347 -9.36 -20.65 10.71
CA GLY A 347 -8.63 -21.57 11.60
C GLY A 347 -9.27 -21.79 12.98
N SER A 348 -9.99 -20.80 13.52
CA SER A 348 -10.69 -20.87 14.80
C SER A 348 -12.11 -21.47 14.71
N CYS A 349 -12.63 -21.68 13.49
CA CYS A 349 -13.99 -22.18 13.28
C CYS A 349 -14.09 -23.70 13.43
N ALA A 350 -15.29 -24.18 13.81
CA ALA A 350 -15.65 -25.60 13.81
C ALA A 350 -15.43 -26.26 12.44
N ALA A 351 -15.05 -27.54 12.44
CA ALA A 351 -14.68 -28.28 11.23
C ALA A 351 -15.77 -28.29 10.14
N GLU A 352 -17.04 -28.40 10.54
CA GLU A 352 -18.18 -28.36 9.61
C GLU A 352 -18.30 -26.99 8.90
N LYS A 353 -18.21 -25.90 9.68
CA LYS A 353 -18.22 -24.53 9.13
C LYS A 353 -17.04 -24.31 8.19
N ARG A 354 -15.86 -24.80 8.57
CA ARG A 354 -14.66 -24.75 7.72
C ARG A 354 -14.88 -25.47 6.39
N ARG A 355 -15.38 -26.70 6.40
CA ARG A 355 -15.66 -27.48 5.19
C ARG A 355 -16.64 -26.75 4.27
N ARG A 356 -17.75 -26.25 4.81
CA ARG A 356 -18.75 -25.49 4.06
C ARG A 356 -18.16 -24.23 3.41
N GLN A 357 -17.34 -23.48 4.14
CA GLN A 357 -16.71 -22.25 3.62
C GLN A 357 -15.70 -22.55 2.51
N VAL A 358 -14.91 -23.64 2.63
CA VAL A 358 -13.99 -24.09 1.58
C VAL A 358 -14.74 -24.50 0.31
N GLU A 359 -15.79 -25.32 0.46
CA GLU A 359 -16.63 -25.77 -0.65
C GLU A 359 -17.30 -24.59 -1.36
N GLU A 360 -17.93 -23.68 -0.60
CA GLU A 360 -18.53 -22.48 -1.16
C GLU A 360 -17.51 -21.58 -1.88
N THR A 361 -16.29 -21.47 -1.33
CA THR A 361 -15.22 -20.67 -1.95
C THR A 361 -14.84 -21.24 -3.31
N ARG A 362 -14.69 -22.57 -3.41
CA ARG A 362 -14.36 -23.26 -4.66
C ARG A 362 -15.46 -23.13 -5.70
N GLU A 363 -16.71 -23.38 -5.30
CA GLU A 363 -17.84 -23.44 -6.22
C GLU A 363 -18.30 -22.07 -6.70
N LYS A 364 -18.20 -21.02 -5.86
CA LYS A 364 -18.81 -19.73 -6.14
C LYS A 364 -17.80 -18.58 -6.27
N PHE A 365 -16.80 -18.52 -5.39
CA PHE A 365 -15.91 -17.36 -5.32
C PHE A 365 -14.69 -17.46 -6.25
N LEU A 366 -14.17 -18.66 -6.52
CA LEU A 366 -13.14 -18.82 -7.55
C LEU A 366 -13.67 -18.46 -8.95
N PRO A 367 -14.88 -18.92 -9.39
CA PRO A 367 -15.47 -18.43 -10.64
C PRO A 367 -15.74 -16.92 -10.64
N LEU A 368 -16.12 -16.35 -9.50
CA LEU A 368 -16.30 -14.90 -9.38
C LEU A 368 -14.98 -14.12 -9.58
N CYS A 369 -13.83 -14.71 -9.23
CA CYS A 369 -12.52 -14.13 -9.55
C CYS A 369 -12.28 -14.10 -11.07
N ASP A 370 -12.70 -15.13 -11.80
CA ASP A 370 -12.58 -15.18 -13.26
C ASP A 370 -13.47 -14.12 -13.93
N VAL A 371 -14.70 -13.94 -13.43
CA VAL A 371 -15.60 -12.85 -13.86
C VAL A 371 -14.96 -11.48 -13.59
N LEU A 372 -14.34 -11.28 -12.43
CA LEU A 372 -13.64 -10.03 -12.12
C LEU A 372 -12.46 -9.82 -13.07
N LEU A 373 -11.67 -10.86 -13.34
CA LEU A 373 -10.51 -10.81 -14.22
C LEU A 373 -10.87 -10.34 -15.63
N GLU A 374 -11.99 -10.83 -16.17
CA GLU A 374 -12.50 -10.44 -17.49
C GLU A 374 -12.95 -8.98 -17.54
N ARG A 375 -13.50 -8.46 -16.43
CA ARG A 375 -14.04 -7.09 -16.34
C ARG A 375 -12.99 -6.03 -16.01
N LEU A 376 -11.87 -6.42 -15.42
CA LEU A 376 -10.82 -5.50 -15.07
C LEU A 376 -9.99 -5.10 -16.31
N PRO A 377 -9.57 -3.82 -16.40
CA PRO A 377 -8.52 -3.41 -17.32
C PRO A 377 -7.27 -4.27 -17.15
N GLU A 378 -6.48 -4.47 -18.21
CA GLU A 378 -5.30 -5.34 -18.22
C GLU A 378 -4.35 -5.04 -17.05
N GLU A 379 -4.10 -3.77 -16.80
CA GLU A 379 -3.24 -3.27 -15.74
C GLU A 379 -3.75 -3.58 -14.32
N SER A 380 -5.05 -3.86 -14.18
CA SER A 380 -5.72 -4.14 -12.90
C SER A 380 -5.98 -5.64 -12.66
N ARG A 381 -5.81 -6.49 -13.68
CA ARG A 381 -6.11 -7.93 -13.63
C ARG A 381 -5.37 -8.69 -12.54
N TRP A 382 -4.16 -8.26 -12.19
CA TRP A 382 -3.36 -8.87 -11.14
C TRP A 382 -4.11 -8.92 -9.79
N ARG A 383 -5.06 -8.01 -9.52
CA ARG A 383 -5.85 -8.02 -8.27
C ARG A 383 -6.74 -9.26 -8.21
N ALA A 384 -7.40 -9.60 -9.32
CA ALA A 384 -8.22 -10.80 -9.41
C ALA A 384 -7.36 -12.07 -9.34
N GLU A 385 -6.22 -12.09 -10.04
CA GLU A 385 -5.27 -13.22 -10.01
C GLU A 385 -4.69 -13.43 -8.60
N TYR A 386 -4.33 -12.34 -7.92
CA TYR A 386 -3.83 -12.37 -6.55
C TYR A 386 -4.85 -12.98 -5.60
N ILE A 387 -6.08 -12.47 -5.60
CA ILE A 387 -7.14 -13.00 -4.73
C ILE A 387 -7.42 -14.47 -5.06
N LYS A 388 -7.50 -14.83 -6.35
CA LYS A 388 -7.74 -16.21 -6.79
C LYS A 388 -6.68 -17.16 -6.23
N ASN A 389 -5.40 -16.83 -6.42
CA ASN A 389 -4.28 -17.64 -5.95
C ASN A 389 -4.27 -17.75 -4.41
N GLU A 390 -4.55 -16.67 -3.67
CA GLU A 390 -4.65 -16.71 -2.20
C GLU A 390 -5.81 -17.62 -1.75
N LEU A 391 -6.98 -17.50 -2.38
CA LEU A 391 -8.13 -18.34 -2.07
C LEU A 391 -7.87 -19.83 -2.37
N GLU A 392 -7.22 -20.14 -3.49
CA GLU A 392 -6.83 -21.51 -3.86
C GLU A 392 -5.89 -22.12 -2.81
N GLN A 393 -4.88 -21.37 -2.38
CA GLN A 393 -3.95 -21.80 -1.33
C GLN A 393 -4.66 -22.04 0.00
N LEU A 394 -5.55 -21.13 0.41
CA LEU A 394 -6.34 -21.29 1.64
C LEU A 394 -7.29 -22.50 1.55
N CYS A 395 -7.94 -22.70 0.40
CA CYS A 395 -8.77 -23.89 0.18
C CYS A 395 -7.94 -25.17 0.30
N ALA A 396 -6.74 -25.21 -0.28
CA ALA A 396 -5.83 -26.34 -0.18
C ALA A 396 -5.36 -26.59 1.26
N ALA A 397 -5.10 -25.53 2.05
CA ALA A 397 -4.65 -25.64 3.43
C ALA A 397 -5.73 -26.13 4.42
N TYR A 398 -7.01 -25.92 4.09
CA TYR A 398 -8.14 -26.34 4.93
C TYR A 398 -8.91 -27.56 4.40
N SER A 399 -8.52 -28.09 3.23
CA SER A 399 -8.98 -29.40 2.72
C SER A 399 -8.28 -30.53 3.43
#